data_AF-A0A554KC72-F1
#
_entry.id   AF-A0A554KC72-F1
#
_cell.length_a   1.000
_cell.length_b   1.000
_cell.length_c   1.000
_cell.angle_alpha   90.00
_cell.angle_beta   90.00
_cell.angle_gamma   90.00
#
_symmetry.space_group_name_H-M   'P 1'
#
loop_
_entity.id
_entity.type
_entity.pdbx_description
1 polymer ?
#
loop_
_entity_poly.entity_id
_entity_poly.type
_entity_poly.pdbx_seq_one_letter_code
_entity_poly.pdbx_strand_id
1 'polypeptide(L)'
;MKMNSSIMNTRVQKVFSGLLAAISTFTFLAPSFVFAQTPTPPANPAKAFCARVSELQSNVDQKITDRAAKLQTRQSERQDKLAELRKNRTDQRAEQRTNRDENRKEHYAKLEARATTDAQKQAVGAFQSAVETAVAGRKSATDAAVQAFRQSVDQAIANRKSAVDTAIAVFTTSRNAAFEKAKTDCAAGVDAKTVRTTLQSGLRAAREKFKSDIQAVERAKDTVKTNVETRKQAVEKAKNDFTAAVEKARTDLKKALGQS
;
A
#
# COMPACT_ATOMS: atom_id res chain seq x y z
N MET A 1 16.39 22.74 -15.53
CA MET A 1 15.42 21.67 -15.92
C MET A 1 14.28 21.62 -14.91
N LYS A 2 13.16 22.31 -15.20
CA LYS A 2 11.90 22.16 -14.44
C LYS A 2 11.29 20.80 -14.82
N MET A 3 11.56 19.76 -14.04
CA MET A 3 10.79 18.51 -14.19
C MET A 3 9.35 18.81 -13.76
N ASN A 4 8.44 18.65 -14.70
CA ASN A 4 7.02 18.91 -14.56
C ASN A 4 6.45 18.10 -13.38
N SER A 5 6.23 18.75 -12.23
CA SER A 5 5.73 18.15 -10.98
C SER A 5 4.39 17.41 -11.16
N SER A 6 3.65 17.68 -12.24
CA SER A 6 2.37 17.05 -12.58
C SER A 6 2.52 15.59 -13.05
N ILE A 7 3.63 15.24 -13.72
CA ILE A 7 3.82 13.91 -14.34
C ILE A 7 4.27 12.85 -13.32
N MET A 8 5.04 13.24 -12.29
CA MET A 8 5.38 12.34 -11.18
C MET A 8 4.19 12.08 -10.25
N ASN A 9 3.32 13.07 -10.05
CA ASN A 9 2.16 12.96 -9.17
C ASN A 9 1.16 11.91 -9.70
N THR A 10 0.94 11.88 -11.01
CA THR A 10 0.05 10.90 -11.68
C THR A 10 0.63 9.48 -11.71
N ARG A 11 1.95 9.29 -11.85
CA ARG A 11 2.57 7.94 -11.80
C ARG A 11 2.62 7.36 -10.38
N VAL A 12 2.89 8.18 -9.36
CA VAL A 12 2.88 7.73 -7.95
C VAL A 12 1.45 7.46 -7.48
N GLN A 13 0.47 8.29 -7.87
CA GLN A 13 -0.96 8.00 -7.65
C GLN A 13 -1.39 6.70 -8.33
N LYS A 14 -0.97 6.42 -9.58
CA LYS A 14 -1.37 5.18 -10.27
C LYS A 14 -0.81 3.92 -9.62
N VAL A 15 0.43 3.95 -9.12
CA VAL A 15 1.03 2.80 -8.42
C VAL A 15 0.43 2.60 -7.02
N PHE A 16 0.15 3.67 -6.29
CA PHE A 16 -0.49 3.57 -4.96
C PHE A 16 -1.99 3.29 -5.02
N SER A 17 -2.71 3.83 -6.01
CA SER A 17 -4.08 3.43 -6.31
C SER A 17 -4.13 1.96 -6.74
N GLY A 18 -3.14 1.41 -7.42
CA GLY A 18 -3.10 -0.04 -7.70
C GLY A 18 -2.93 -0.92 -6.46
N LEU A 19 -2.18 -0.45 -5.46
CA LEU A 19 -1.88 -1.19 -4.23
C LEU A 19 -2.97 -1.05 -3.15
N LEU A 20 -3.60 0.13 -3.04
CA LEU A 20 -4.69 0.40 -2.09
C LEU A 20 -6.10 0.34 -2.70
N ALA A 21 -6.27 0.68 -3.97
CA ALA A 21 -7.55 0.74 -4.66
C ALA A 21 -7.67 -0.39 -5.69
N ALA A 22 -7.79 -1.62 -5.21
CA ALA A 22 -8.49 -2.70 -5.91
C ALA A 22 -8.59 -3.91 -4.98
N ILE A 23 -9.38 -3.79 -3.90
CA ILE A 23 -10.34 -4.87 -3.71
C ILE A 23 -11.40 -4.51 -4.73
N SER A 24 -11.28 -5.12 -5.92
CA SER A 24 -12.40 -5.27 -6.85
C SER A 24 -13.63 -5.44 -5.99
N THR A 25 -14.59 -4.53 -6.17
CA THR A 25 -15.91 -4.60 -5.54
C THR A 25 -16.19 -6.03 -5.18
N PHE A 26 -16.11 -6.35 -3.88
CA PHE A 26 -16.51 -7.64 -3.37
C PHE A 26 -18.04 -7.61 -3.45
N THR A 27 -18.52 -7.59 -4.69
CA THR A 27 -19.88 -7.84 -5.03
C THR A 27 -20.02 -9.29 -4.59
N PHE A 28 -20.53 -9.45 -3.37
CA PHE A 28 -21.51 -10.50 -3.12
C PHE A 28 -22.67 -10.24 -4.10
N LEU A 29 -22.40 -10.40 -5.40
CA LEU A 29 -23.40 -10.73 -6.39
C LEU A 29 -23.94 -12.03 -5.84
N ALA A 30 -25.12 -11.86 -5.25
CA ALA A 30 -25.88 -12.91 -4.66
C ALA A 30 -25.84 -14.10 -5.61
N PRO A 31 -25.66 -15.34 -5.14
CA PRO A 31 -26.56 -16.34 -5.67
C PRO A 31 -27.95 -15.79 -5.33
N SER A 32 -28.59 -15.14 -6.30
CA SER A 32 -30.04 -15.09 -6.33
C SER A 32 -30.43 -16.53 -6.09
N PHE A 33 -30.93 -16.85 -4.91
CA PHE A 33 -31.48 -18.16 -4.63
C PHE A 33 -32.76 -18.25 -5.46
N VAL A 34 -32.58 -18.44 -6.77
CA VAL A 34 -33.62 -18.90 -7.68
C VAL A 34 -33.83 -20.34 -7.27
N PHE A 35 -34.72 -20.53 -6.31
CA PHE A 35 -35.27 -21.84 -6.05
C PHE A 35 -36.05 -22.21 -7.32
N ALA A 36 -35.47 -23.06 -8.16
CA ALA A 36 -36.19 -23.68 -9.26
C ALA A 36 -37.41 -24.38 -8.68
N GLN A 37 -38.60 -23.92 -9.05
CA GLN A 37 -39.86 -24.62 -8.81
C GLN A 37 -39.88 -25.82 -9.76
N THR A 38 -39.41 -26.98 -9.32
CA THR A 38 -39.71 -28.23 -10.01
C THR A 38 -41.14 -28.68 -9.65
N PRO A 39 -41.94 -29.15 -10.62
CA PRO A 39 -43.33 -29.51 -10.39
C PRO A 39 -43.41 -30.91 -9.77
N THR A 40 -43.58 -30.96 -8.44
CA THR A 40 -44.35 -31.96 -7.67
C THR A 40 -44.26 -31.58 -6.19
N PRO A 41 -45.39 -31.31 -5.50
CA PRO A 41 -45.37 -30.84 -4.13
C PRO A 41 -45.12 -32.02 -3.16
N PRO A 42 -44.01 -32.05 -2.38
CA PRO A 42 -43.96 -32.90 -1.21
C PRO A 42 -44.97 -32.38 -0.18
N ALA A 43 -45.60 -33.28 0.56
CA ALA A 43 -46.68 -33.02 1.54
C ALA A 43 -46.33 -32.05 2.70
N ASN A 44 -45.17 -31.39 2.68
CA ASN A 44 -44.91 -30.17 3.45
C ASN A 44 -43.63 -29.45 2.94
N PRO A 45 -43.71 -28.35 2.18
CA PRO A 45 -42.53 -27.59 1.72
C PRO A 45 -41.72 -27.00 2.90
N ALA A 46 -42.34 -26.91 4.08
CA ALA A 46 -41.71 -26.46 5.32
C ALA A 46 -40.65 -27.44 5.87
N LYS A 47 -40.88 -28.76 5.80
CA LYS A 47 -39.89 -29.75 6.27
C LYS A 47 -38.66 -29.81 5.36
N ALA A 48 -38.80 -29.46 4.08
CA ALA A 48 -37.73 -29.51 3.10
C ALA A 48 -36.63 -28.45 3.31
N PHE A 49 -36.96 -27.26 3.85
CA PHE A 49 -35.94 -26.24 4.14
C PHE A 49 -35.09 -26.63 5.34
N CYS A 50 -35.73 -27.01 6.46
CA CYS A 50 -35.04 -27.41 7.68
C CYS A 50 -34.09 -28.59 7.46
N ALA A 51 -34.46 -29.54 6.60
CA ALA A 51 -33.59 -30.66 6.20
C ALA A 51 -32.32 -30.23 5.43
N ARG A 52 -32.32 -29.04 4.81
CA ARG A 52 -31.23 -28.53 3.95
C ARG A 52 -30.39 -27.43 4.58
N VAL A 53 -30.71 -26.96 5.78
CA VAL A 53 -29.98 -25.83 6.43
C VAL A 53 -28.49 -26.15 6.60
N SER A 54 -28.13 -27.37 7.00
CA SER A 54 -26.74 -27.79 7.19
C SER A 54 -25.97 -27.87 5.86
N GLU A 55 -26.60 -28.38 4.80
CA GLU A 55 -26.01 -28.41 3.46
C GLU A 55 -25.80 -26.99 2.91
N LEU A 56 -26.78 -26.12 3.11
CA LEU A 56 -26.69 -24.71 2.74
C LEU A 56 -25.54 -24.02 3.47
N GLN A 57 -25.38 -24.27 4.77
CA GLN A 57 -24.26 -23.74 5.54
C GLN A 57 -22.93 -24.23 4.98
N SER A 58 -22.76 -25.54 4.77
CA SER A 58 -21.53 -26.13 4.23
C SER A 58 -21.13 -25.52 2.88
N ASN A 59 -22.10 -25.35 1.97
CA ASN A 59 -21.86 -24.72 0.67
C ASN A 59 -21.42 -23.26 0.78
N VAL A 60 -21.94 -22.52 1.77
CA VAL A 60 -21.54 -21.14 2.02
C VAL A 60 -20.16 -21.09 2.67
N ASP A 61 -19.86 -21.98 3.61
CA ASP A 61 -18.58 -22.07 4.30
C ASP A 61 -17.44 -22.40 3.33
N GLN A 62 -17.66 -23.33 2.39
CA GLN A 62 -16.69 -23.64 1.34
C GLN A 62 -16.38 -22.41 0.48
N LYS A 63 -17.42 -21.71 0.00
CA LYS A 63 -17.26 -20.51 -0.84
C LYS A 63 -16.50 -19.39 -0.13
N ILE A 64 -16.66 -19.29 1.19
CA ILE A 64 -15.99 -18.27 2.00
C ILE A 64 -14.52 -18.65 2.20
N THR A 65 -14.25 -19.92 2.48
CA THR A 65 -12.89 -20.46 2.58
C THR A 65 -12.12 -20.25 1.28
N ASP A 66 -12.70 -20.60 0.13
CA ASP A 66 -12.07 -20.41 -1.18
C ASP A 66 -11.76 -18.94 -1.47
N ARG A 67 -12.68 -18.04 -1.09
CA ARG A 67 -12.51 -16.59 -1.26
C ARG A 67 -11.47 -16.01 -0.33
N ALA A 68 -11.41 -16.48 0.92
CA ALA A 68 -10.41 -16.08 1.89
C ALA A 68 -9.00 -16.50 1.43
N ALA A 69 -8.86 -17.74 0.94
CA ALA A 69 -7.61 -18.23 0.36
C ALA A 69 -7.16 -17.37 -0.83
N LYS A 70 -8.06 -17.09 -1.79
CA LYS A 70 -7.76 -16.20 -2.94
C LYS A 70 -7.36 -14.79 -2.52
N LEU A 71 -7.98 -14.26 -1.46
CA LEU A 71 -7.61 -12.95 -0.92
C LEU A 71 -6.20 -12.99 -0.34
N GLN A 72 -5.87 -14.02 0.44
CA GLN A 72 -4.54 -14.20 1.04
C GLN A 72 -3.46 -14.33 -0.04
N THR A 73 -3.68 -15.14 -1.08
CA THR A 73 -2.75 -15.25 -2.22
C THR A 73 -2.49 -13.89 -2.87
N ARG A 74 -3.57 -13.14 -3.18
CA ARG A 74 -3.45 -11.81 -3.79
C ARG A 74 -2.74 -10.80 -2.88
N GLN A 75 -2.91 -10.89 -1.57
CA GLN A 75 -2.18 -10.06 -0.61
C GLN A 75 -0.68 -10.37 -0.67
N SER A 76 -0.31 -11.66 -0.67
CA SER A 76 1.09 -12.10 -0.77
C SER A 76 1.74 -11.62 -2.07
N GLU A 77 1.12 -11.90 -3.23
CA GLU A 77 1.65 -11.50 -4.54
C GLU A 77 1.91 -9.99 -4.64
N ARG A 78 1.03 -9.17 -4.05
CA ARG A 78 1.20 -7.72 -4.01
C ARG A 78 2.35 -7.30 -3.11
N GLN A 79 2.52 -7.97 -1.97
CA GLN A 79 3.62 -7.70 -1.05
C GLN A 79 4.96 -8.07 -1.69
N ASP A 80 5.04 -9.22 -2.38
CA ASP A 80 6.23 -9.67 -3.09
C ASP A 80 6.59 -8.69 -4.22
N LYS A 81 5.60 -8.30 -5.02
CA LYS A 81 5.81 -7.31 -6.09
C LYS A 81 6.24 -5.94 -5.55
N LEU A 82 5.72 -5.53 -4.40
CA LEU A 82 6.15 -4.28 -3.75
C LEU A 82 7.60 -4.38 -3.27
N ALA A 83 8.00 -5.52 -2.70
CA ALA A 83 9.37 -5.78 -2.27
C ALA A 83 10.34 -5.75 -3.46
N GLU A 84 9.99 -6.43 -4.55
CA GLU A 84 10.77 -6.43 -5.80
C GLU A 84 10.96 -5.02 -6.37
N LEU A 85 9.87 -4.25 -6.51
CA LEU A 85 9.93 -2.87 -6.99
C LEU A 85 10.79 -1.96 -6.10
N ARG A 86 10.77 -2.19 -4.78
CA ARG A 86 11.61 -1.44 -3.82
C ARG A 86 13.08 -1.82 -3.96
N LYS A 87 13.38 -3.11 -4.16
CA LYS A 87 14.74 -3.59 -4.40
C LYS A 87 15.30 -2.98 -5.68
N ASN A 88 14.61 -3.12 -6.81
CA ASN A 88 15.06 -2.58 -8.10
C ASN A 88 15.34 -1.07 -8.04
N ARG A 89 14.49 -0.29 -7.36
CA ARG A 89 14.73 1.16 -7.17
C ARG A 89 15.91 1.48 -6.25
N THR A 90 16.19 0.61 -5.27
CA THR A 90 17.34 0.76 -4.38
C THR A 90 18.62 0.49 -5.16
N ASP A 91 18.64 -0.60 -5.93
CA ASP A 91 19.78 -1.03 -6.74
C ASP A 91 20.13 0.04 -7.80
N GLN A 92 19.13 0.51 -8.56
CA GLN A 92 19.31 1.61 -9.53
C GLN A 92 19.85 2.89 -8.87
N ARG A 93 19.41 3.21 -7.65
CA ARG A 93 19.91 4.39 -6.93
C ARG A 93 21.36 4.20 -6.50
N ALA A 94 21.73 3.00 -6.06
CA ALA A 94 23.10 2.69 -5.66
C ALA A 94 24.05 2.84 -6.85
N GLU A 95 23.72 2.25 -8.00
CA GLU A 95 24.47 2.38 -9.24
C GLU A 95 24.64 3.85 -9.67
N GLN A 96 23.54 4.61 -9.69
CA GLN A 96 23.57 6.04 -10.03
C GLN A 96 24.40 6.88 -9.05
N ARG A 97 24.53 6.44 -7.79
CA ARG A 97 25.42 7.10 -6.81
C ARG A 97 26.87 6.80 -7.11
N THR A 98 27.21 5.55 -7.39
CA THR A 98 28.57 5.14 -7.80
C THR A 98 29.05 5.96 -8.99
N ASN A 99 28.27 6.01 -10.07
CA ASN A 99 28.64 6.76 -11.29
C ASN A 99 28.82 8.27 -11.01
N ARG A 100 27.99 8.85 -10.13
CA ARG A 100 28.11 10.27 -9.74
C ARG A 100 29.30 10.53 -8.84
N ASP A 101 29.69 9.56 -8.02
CA ASP A 101 30.86 9.66 -7.15
C ASP A 101 32.15 9.53 -7.97
N GLU A 102 32.19 8.62 -8.95
CA GLU A 102 33.29 8.49 -9.91
C GLU A 102 33.48 9.76 -10.76
N ASN A 103 32.42 10.24 -11.41
CA ASN A 103 32.49 11.48 -12.20
C ASN A 103 32.98 12.67 -11.36
N ARG A 104 32.56 12.74 -10.09
CA ARG A 104 32.98 13.82 -9.20
C ARG A 104 34.46 13.71 -8.82
N LYS A 105 34.97 12.51 -8.56
CA LYS A 105 36.40 12.26 -8.34
C LYS A 105 37.23 12.70 -9.56
N GLU A 106 36.77 12.41 -10.78
CA GLU A 106 37.45 12.88 -11.99
C GLU A 106 37.46 14.41 -12.10
N HIS A 107 36.36 15.07 -11.74
CA HIS A 107 36.31 16.54 -11.72
C HIS A 107 37.25 17.14 -10.68
N TYR A 108 37.38 16.51 -9.51
CA TYR A 108 38.33 16.91 -8.48
C TYR A 108 39.77 16.78 -8.95
N ALA A 109 40.15 15.66 -9.56
CA ALA A 109 41.49 15.48 -10.13
C ALA A 109 41.82 16.55 -11.19
N LYS A 110 40.84 16.92 -12.04
CA LYS A 110 41.00 18.01 -13.02
C LYS A 110 41.19 19.39 -12.36
N LEU A 111 40.57 19.64 -11.21
CA LEU A 111 40.76 20.89 -10.46
C LEU A 111 42.13 20.94 -9.78
N GLU A 112 42.55 19.84 -9.17
CA GLU A 112 43.87 19.72 -8.53
C GLU A 112 44.99 19.91 -9.55
N ALA A 113 44.89 19.29 -10.73
CA ALA A 113 45.89 19.45 -11.79
C ALA A 113 46.02 20.90 -12.31
N ARG A 114 44.99 21.74 -12.12
CA ARG A 114 45.01 23.16 -12.50
C ARG A 114 45.52 24.07 -11.39
N ALA A 115 45.54 23.61 -10.15
CA ALA A 115 46.01 24.38 -9.02
C ALA A 115 47.54 24.34 -8.96
N THR A 116 48.19 25.42 -9.39
CA THR A 116 49.64 25.50 -9.49
C THR A 116 50.30 25.98 -8.20
N THR A 117 49.61 26.83 -7.43
CA THR A 117 50.11 27.36 -6.15
C THR A 117 49.55 26.60 -4.95
N ASP A 118 50.26 26.63 -3.82
CA ASP A 118 49.80 25.96 -2.60
C ASP A 118 48.48 26.55 -2.08
N ALA A 119 48.28 27.86 -2.22
CA ALA A 119 47.01 28.50 -1.90
C ALA A 119 45.85 27.99 -2.77
N GLN A 120 46.08 27.79 -4.07
CA GLN A 120 45.06 27.22 -4.96
C GLN A 120 44.76 25.77 -4.62
N LYS A 121 45.79 24.96 -4.31
CA LYS A 121 45.62 23.55 -3.89
C LYS A 121 44.82 23.45 -2.59
N GLN A 122 45.11 24.30 -1.61
CA GLN A 122 44.35 24.38 -0.37
C GLN A 122 42.88 24.76 -0.62
N ALA A 123 42.62 25.72 -1.51
CA ALA A 123 41.27 26.09 -1.89
C ALA A 123 40.50 24.95 -2.60
N VAL A 124 41.17 24.21 -3.48
CA VAL A 124 40.58 23.01 -4.11
C VAL A 124 40.25 21.95 -3.06
N GLY A 125 41.15 21.68 -2.11
CA GLY A 125 40.88 20.74 -1.01
C GLY A 125 39.69 21.17 -0.15
N ALA A 126 39.58 22.47 0.18
CA ALA A 126 38.43 23.00 0.90
C ALA A 126 37.12 22.87 0.09
N PHE A 127 37.15 23.12 -1.21
CA PHE A 127 36.02 22.92 -2.11
C PHE A 127 35.58 21.45 -2.15
N GLN A 128 36.51 20.52 -2.32
CA GLN A 128 36.22 19.09 -2.33
C GLN A 128 35.53 18.65 -1.04
N SER A 129 36.09 19.01 0.11
CA SER A 129 35.53 18.68 1.43
C SER A 129 34.12 19.24 1.61
N ALA A 130 33.90 20.51 1.21
CA ALA A 130 32.59 21.14 1.29
C ALA A 130 31.55 20.44 0.41
N VAL A 131 31.92 20.08 -0.83
CA VAL A 131 31.02 19.39 -1.76
C VAL A 131 30.74 17.96 -1.30
N GLU A 132 31.74 17.20 -0.83
CA GLU A 132 31.51 15.85 -0.29
C GLU A 132 30.60 15.88 0.95
N THR A 133 30.80 16.85 1.83
CA THR A 133 29.90 17.08 2.97
C THR A 133 28.46 17.36 2.51
N ALA A 134 28.28 18.22 1.50
CA ALA A 134 26.97 18.51 0.93
C ALA A 134 26.33 17.28 0.26
N VAL A 135 27.12 16.48 -0.47
CA VAL A 135 26.65 15.23 -1.09
C VAL A 135 26.21 14.24 -0.03
N ALA A 136 27.01 14.04 1.02
CA ALA A 136 26.70 13.15 2.14
C ALA A 136 25.41 13.60 2.85
N GLY A 137 25.29 14.89 3.16
CA GLY A 137 24.09 15.47 3.75
C GLY A 137 22.84 15.24 2.90
N ARG A 138 22.92 15.48 1.57
CA ARG A 138 21.81 15.23 0.65
C ARG A 138 21.44 13.75 0.59
N LYS A 139 22.42 12.85 0.51
CA LYS A 139 22.20 11.39 0.46
C LYS A 139 21.47 10.94 1.73
N SER A 140 21.99 11.32 2.90
CA SER A 140 21.41 11.00 4.21
C SER A 140 19.97 11.49 4.34
N ALA A 141 19.71 12.78 4.09
CA ALA A 141 18.37 13.35 4.19
C ALA A 141 17.36 12.71 3.22
N THR A 142 17.80 12.40 1.99
CA THR A 142 16.96 11.72 0.99
C THR A 142 16.63 10.29 1.41
N ASP A 143 17.60 9.57 1.98
CA ASP A 143 17.40 8.18 2.41
C ASP A 143 16.51 8.10 3.64
N ALA A 144 16.69 9.00 4.61
CA ALA A 144 15.79 9.13 5.75
C ALA A 144 14.34 9.40 5.30
N ALA A 145 14.13 10.34 4.37
CA ALA A 145 12.80 10.64 3.82
C ALA A 145 12.18 9.43 3.10
N VAL A 146 12.98 8.66 2.36
CA VAL A 146 12.51 7.45 1.67
C VAL A 146 12.20 6.32 2.66
N GLN A 147 13.00 6.16 3.71
CA GLN A 147 12.78 5.15 4.75
C GLN A 147 11.50 5.44 5.53
N ALA A 148 11.31 6.68 6.00
CA ALA A 148 10.10 7.10 6.69
C ALA A 148 8.84 6.88 5.81
N PHE A 149 8.94 7.21 4.52
CA PHE A 149 7.88 6.92 3.56
C PHE A 149 7.58 5.41 3.42
N ARG A 150 8.61 4.57 3.35
CA ARG A 150 8.43 3.10 3.25
C ARG A 150 7.75 2.56 4.52
N GLN A 151 8.23 2.94 5.70
CA GLN A 151 7.69 2.50 6.98
C GLN A 151 6.21 2.89 7.13
N SER A 152 5.86 4.14 6.82
CA SER A 152 4.46 4.59 6.89
C SER A 152 3.53 3.86 5.91
N VAL A 153 4.05 3.50 4.73
CA VAL A 153 3.31 2.68 3.76
C VAL A 153 3.13 1.26 4.27
N ASP A 154 4.16 0.66 4.86
CA ASP A 154 4.10 -0.69 5.42
C ASP A 154 3.11 -0.76 6.59
N GLN A 155 3.12 0.25 7.47
CA GLN A 155 2.14 0.37 8.53
C GLN A 155 0.71 0.49 8.00
N ALA A 156 0.50 1.29 6.95
CA ALA A 156 -0.82 1.44 6.34
C ALA A 156 -1.32 0.11 5.71
N ILE A 157 -0.42 -0.66 5.09
CA ILE A 157 -0.72 -1.99 4.55
C ILE A 157 -1.08 -2.96 5.69
N ALA A 158 -0.28 -3.00 6.76
CA ALA A 158 -0.51 -3.86 7.91
C ALA A 158 -1.86 -3.54 8.60
N ASN A 159 -2.15 -2.26 8.83
CA ASN A 159 -3.42 -1.81 9.42
C ASN A 159 -4.61 -2.21 8.54
N ARG A 160 -4.50 -2.02 7.23
CA ARG A 160 -5.55 -2.41 6.28
C ARG A 160 -5.76 -3.92 6.29
N LYS A 161 -4.68 -4.72 6.30
CA LYS A 161 -4.77 -6.18 6.38
C LYS A 161 -5.50 -6.61 7.66
N SER A 162 -5.06 -6.12 8.80
CA SER A 162 -5.68 -6.42 10.11
C SER A 162 -7.17 -6.07 10.15
N ALA A 163 -7.55 -4.92 9.61
CA ALA A 163 -8.95 -4.49 9.59
C ALA A 163 -9.82 -5.36 8.65
N VAL A 164 -9.28 -5.78 7.50
CA VAL A 164 -9.97 -6.72 6.59
C VAL A 164 -10.12 -8.10 7.23
N ASP A 165 -9.06 -8.62 7.86
CA ASP A 165 -9.08 -9.92 8.53
C ASP A 165 -10.11 -9.92 9.69
N THR A 166 -10.18 -8.81 10.44
CA THR A 166 -11.20 -8.58 11.47
C THR A 166 -12.62 -8.56 10.90
N ALA A 167 -12.84 -7.83 9.80
CA ALA A 167 -14.16 -7.78 9.15
C ALA A 167 -14.62 -9.16 8.65
N ILE A 168 -13.69 -9.97 8.12
CA ILE A 168 -13.97 -11.35 7.68
C ILE A 168 -14.35 -12.23 8.89
N ALA A 169 -13.63 -12.12 10.00
CA ALA A 169 -13.92 -12.86 11.22
C ALA A 169 -15.32 -12.51 11.75
N VAL A 170 -15.64 -11.21 11.85
CA VAL A 170 -16.95 -10.73 12.31
C VAL A 170 -18.08 -11.19 11.40
N PHE A 171 -17.89 -11.12 10.08
CA PHE A 171 -18.85 -11.62 9.10
C PHE A 171 -19.08 -13.13 9.27
N THR A 172 -18.01 -13.89 9.51
CA THR A 172 -18.08 -15.33 9.70
C THR A 172 -18.81 -15.72 10.96
N THR A 173 -18.50 -15.08 12.09
CA THR A 173 -19.21 -15.29 13.35
C THR A 173 -20.69 -14.96 13.23
N SER A 174 -21.04 -13.81 12.63
CA SER A 174 -22.44 -13.39 12.46
C SER A 174 -23.23 -14.34 11.56
N ARG A 175 -22.59 -14.84 10.49
CA ARG A 175 -23.17 -15.85 9.60
C ARG A 175 -23.44 -17.15 10.36
N ASN A 176 -22.44 -17.67 11.07
CA ASN A 176 -22.55 -18.93 11.80
C ASN A 176 -23.66 -18.84 12.85
N ALA A 177 -23.73 -17.72 13.59
CA ALA A 177 -24.82 -17.48 14.54
C ALA A 177 -26.21 -17.51 13.88
N ALA A 178 -26.35 -16.96 12.66
CA ALA A 178 -27.62 -17.00 11.93
C ALA A 178 -28.00 -18.43 11.49
N PHE A 179 -27.03 -19.24 11.05
CA PHE A 179 -27.27 -20.64 10.71
C PHE A 179 -27.56 -21.51 11.95
N GLU A 180 -26.83 -21.33 13.05
CA GLU A 180 -27.10 -22.04 14.30
C GLU A 180 -28.49 -21.69 14.83
N LYS A 181 -28.89 -20.41 14.80
CA LYS A 181 -30.26 -20.03 15.13
C LYS A 181 -31.28 -20.74 14.24
N ALA A 182 -31.04 -20.81 12.93
CA ALA A 182 -31.95 -21.49 12.01
C ALA A 182 -32.08 -23.00 12.32
N LYS A 183 -30.97 -23.67 12.70
CA LYS A 183 -31.00 -25.08 13.13
C LYS A 183 -31.80 -25.24 14.43
N THR A 184 -31.56 -24.39 15.42
CA THR A 184 -32.28 -24.40 16.70
C THR A 184 -33.78 -24.17 16.50
N ASP A 185 -34.17 -23.16 15.71
CA ASP A 185 -35.57 -22.88 15.40
C ASP A 185 -36.23 -24.08 14.66
N CYS A 186 -35.52 -24.70 13.70
CA CYS A 186 -35.98 -25.90 13.02
C CYS A 186 -36.19 -27.09 13.98
N ALA A 187 -35.27 -27.31 14.94
CA ALA A 187 -35.38 -28.37 15.94
C ALA A 187 -36.53 -28.11 16.93
N ALA A 188 -36.80 -26.83 17.22
CA ALA A 188 -37.91 -26.40 18.06
C ALA A 188 -39.29 -26.44 17.34
N GLY A 189 -39.33 -26.86 16.08
CA GLY A 189 -40.58 -26.95 15.32
C GLY A 189 -41.16 -25.59 14.89
N VAL A 190 -40.34 -24.52 14.89
CA VAL A 190 -40.74 -23.22 14.37
C VAL A 190 -41.10 -23.35 12.88
N ASP A 191 -42.16 -22.66 12.47
CA ASP A 191 -42.59 -22.67 11.07
C ASP A 191 -41.44 -22.30 10.11
N ALA A 192 -41.26 -23.10 9.06
CA ALA A 192 -40.10 -22.98 8.17
C ALA A 192 -40.05 -21.66 7.39
N LYS A 193 -41.19 -21.01 7.12
CA LYS A 193 -41.21 -19.68 6.50
C LYS A 193 -40.60 -18.66 7.46
N THR A 194 -40.91 -18.78 8.75
CA THR A 194 -40.34 -17.96 9.82
C THR A 194 -38.82 -18.20 9.97
N VAL A 195 -38.39 -19.47 9.99
CA VAL A 195 -36.96 -19.81 10.05
C VAL A 195 -36.20 -19.24 8.86
N ARG A 196 -36.72 -19.44 7.64
CA ARG A 196 -36.11 -18.94 6.41
C ARG A 196 -36.00 -17.41 6.40
N THR A 197 -37.05 -16.71 6.80
CA THR A 197 -37.08 -15.24 6.82
C THR A 197 -36.08 -14.70 7.86
N THR A 198 -35.99 -15.34 9.02
CA THR A 198 -35.04 -15.00 10.09
C THR A 198 -33.60 -15.22 9.63
N LEU A 199 -33.30 -16.38 9.02
CA LEU A 199 -31.98 -16.65 8.45
C LEU A 199 -31.61 -15.62 7.39
N GLN A 200 -32.52 -15.32 6.46
CA GLN A 200 -32.28 -14.36 5.39
C GLN A 200 -32.00 -12.97 5.94
N SER A 201 -32.74 -12.54 6.97
CA SER A 201 -32.51 -11.27 7.67
C SER A 201 -31.13 -11.24 8.34
N GLY A 202 -30.77 -12.28 9.10
CA GLY A 202 -29.46 -12.38 9.76
C GLY A 202 -28.29 -12.35 8.78
N LEU A 203 -28.41 -13.10 7.66
CA LEU A 203 -27.40 -13.08 6.59
C LEU A 203 -27.32 -11.73 5.89
N ARG A 204 -28.44 -11.01 5.73
CA ARG A 204 -28.45 -9.66 5.15
C ARG A 204 -27.74 -8.67 6.08
N ALA A 205 -28.07 -8.68 7.37
CA ALA A 205 -27.41 -7.83 8.37
C ALA A 205 -25.89 -8.08 8.42
N ALA A 206 -25.46 -9.34 8.42
CA ALA A 206 -24.04 -9.70 8.37
C ALA A 206 -23.34 -9.13 7.12
N ARG A 207 -23.98 -9.20 5.94
CA ARG A 207 -23.43 -8.65 4.69
C ARG A 207 -23.36 -7.12 4.70
N GLU A 208 -24.41 -6.47 5.17
CA GLU A 208 -24.46 -5.00 5.27
C GLU A 208 -23.39 -4.49 6.22
N LYS A 209 -23.20 -5.16 7.37
CA LYS A 209 -22.11 -4.87 8.29
C LYS A 209 -20.74 -5.08 7.65
N PHE A 210 -20.50 -6.21 7.00
CA PHE A 210 -19.23 -6.45 6.30
C PHE A 210 -18.95 -5.37 5.25
N LYS A 211 -19.95 -4.98 4.46
CA LYS A 211 -19.81 -3.90 3.47
C LYS A 211 -19.42 -2.58 4.14
N SER A 212 -20.08 -2.22 5.25
CA SER A 212 -19.77 -1.02 6.02
C SER A 212 -18.34 -1.04 6.56
N ASP A 213 -17.93 -2.16 7.16
CA ASP A 213 -16.59 -2.34 7.72
C ASP A 213 -15.51 -2.20 6.63
N ILE A 214 -15.72 -2.79 5.44
CA ILE A 214 -14.79 -2.64 4.31
C ILE A 214 -14.77 -1.19 3.77
N GLN A 215 -15.91 -0.51 3.70
CA GLN A 215 -15.96 0.89 3.29
C GLN A 215 -15.19 1.80 4.25
N ALA A 216 -15.24 1.53 5.56
CA ALA A 216 -14.45 2.25 6.55
C ALA A 216 -12.94 2.06 6.31
N VAL A 217 -12.50 0.84 5.99
CA VAL A 217 -11.10 0.54 5.65
C VAL A 217 -10.62 1.28 4.39
N GLU A 218 -11.47 1.47 3.39
CA GLU A 218 -11.12 2.18 2.15
C GLU A 218 -10.89 3.68 2.33
N ARG A 219 -11.44 4.31 3.38
CA ARG A 219 -11.26 5.74 3.68
C ARG A 219 -9.86 6.08 4.20
N ALA A 220 -9.04 5.09 4.57
CA ALA A 220 -7.65 5.29 5.02
C ALA A 220 -6.66 5.69 3.90
N LYS A 221 -7.13 5.92 2.66
CA LYS A 221 -6.29 6.30 1.50
C LYS A 221 -5.64 7.68 1.62
N ASP A 222 -6.19 8.58 2.43
CA ASP A 222 -5.69 9.94 2.52
C ASP A 222 -4.35 10.04 3.26
N THR A 223 -4.06 9.11 4.19
CA THR A 223 -2.77 9.05 4.91
C THR A 223 -1.59 8.87 3.95
N VAL A 224 -1.74 8.07 2.89
CA VAL A 224 -0.65 7.82 1.94
C VAL A 224 -0.36 9.05 1.08
N LYS A 225 -1.37 9.83 0.69
CA LYS A 225 -1.16 11.06 -0.08
C LYS A 225 -0.33 12.06 0.73
N THR A 226 -0.66 12.23 2.00
CA THR A 226 0.11 13.08 2.93
C THR A 226 1.57 12.63 3.00
N ASN A 227 1.82 11.33 3.16
CA ASN A 227 3.18 10.79 3.23
C ASN A 227 3.98 11.00 1.94
N VAL A 228 3.33 10.97 0.77
CA VAL A 228 3.98 11.29 -0.51
C VAL A 228 4.44 12.74 -0.55
N GLU A 229 3.60 13.67 -0.11
CA GLU A 229 3.93 15.10 -0.09
C GLU A 229 5.02 15.40 0.93
N THR A 230 4.96 14.82 2.13
CA THR A 230 6.03 14.92 3.14
C THR A 230 7.38 14.45 2.59
N ARG A 231 7.41 13.30 1.91
CA ARG A 231 8.63 12.81 1.27
C ARG A 231 9.13 13.78 0.19
N LYS A 232 8.23 14.32 -0.64
CA LYS A 232 8.57 15.26 -1.71
C LYS A 232 9.19 16.53 -1.14
N GLN A 233 8.59 17.11 -0.11
CA GLN A 233 9.09 18.31 0.55
C GLN A 233 10.48 18.07 1.17
N ALA A 234 10.68 16.94 1.85
CA ALA A 234 11.97 16.59 2.42
C ALA A 234 13.07 16.43 1.35
N VAL A 235 12.75 15.81 0.21
CA VAL A 235 13.69 15.65 -0.91
C VAL A 235 14.00 16.99 -1.58
N GLU A 236 13.00 17.86 -1.79
CA GLU A 236 13.23 19.18 -2.37
C GLU A 236 14.07 20.06 -1.43
N LYS A 237 13.81 20.00 -0.11
CA LYS A 237 14.65 20.66 0.88
C LYS A 237 16.10 20.18 0.80
N ALA A 238 16.33 18.86 0.81
CA ALA A 238 17.68 18.29 0.71
C ALA A 238 18.42 18.73 -0.58
N LYS A 239 17.69 18.89 -1.68
CA LYS A 239 18.22 19.41 -2.94
C LYS A 239 18.56 20.90 -2.86
N ASN A 240 17.71 21.71 -2.24
CA ASN A 240 17.95 23.15 -2.07
C ASN A 240 19.15 23.39 -1.17
N ASP A 241 19.24 22.68 -0.03
CA ASP A 241 20.37 22.73 0.89
C ASP A 241 21.68 22.36 0.17
N PHE A 242 21.67 21.27 -0.62
CA PHE A 242 22.81 20.87 -1.44
C PHE A 242 23.23 21.95 -2.45
N THR A 243 22.26 22.53 -3.15
CA THR A 243 22.52 23.54 -4.19
C THR A 243 23.15 24.79 -3.56
N ALA A 244 22.59 25.26 -2.44
CA ALA A 244 23.14 26.39 -1.70
C ALA A 244 24.58 26.12 -1.22
N ALA A 245 24.84 24.92 -0.66
CA ALA A 245 26.17 24.54 -0.20
C ALA A 245 27.21 24.49 -1.34
N VAL A 246 26.84 23.91 -2.49
CA VAL A 246 27.74 23.81 -3.65
C VAL A 246 27.99 25.17 -4.30
N GLU A 247 26.97 26.03 -4.44
CA GLU A 247 27.16 27.38 -4.99
C GLU A 247 28.04 28.26 -4.09
N LYS A 248 27.88 28.12 -2.76
CA LYS A 248 28.80 28.76 -1.81
C LYS A 248 30.23 28.26 -2.01
N ALA A 249 30.44 26.94 -2.01
CA ALA A 249 31.77 26.35 -2.19
C ALA A 249 32.41 26.77 -3.52
N ARG A 250 31.61 26.83 -4.59
CA ARG A 250 32.05 27.27 -5.92
C ARG A 250 32.47 28.75 -5.91
N THR A 251 31.70 29.60 -5.25
CA THR A 251 32.02 31.03 -5.13
C THR A 251 33.31 31.24 -4.35
N ASP A 252 33.50 30.50 -3.25
CA ASP A 252 34.71 30.56 -2.44
C ASP A 252 35.94 30.07 -3.22
N LEU A 253 35.80 28.98 -3.99
CA LEU A 253 36.86 28.49 -4.87
C LEU A 253 37.23 29.51 -5.95
N LYS A 254 36.24 30.08 -6.65
CA LYS A 254 36.47 31.10 -7.69
C LYS A 254 37.26 32.30 -7.18
N LYS A 255 36.88 32.82 -6.01
CA LYS A 255 37.60 33.91 -5.32
C LYS A 255 39.06 33.52 -5.06
N ALA A 256 39.30 32.33 -4.53
CA ALA A 256 40.66 31.84 -4.24
C ALA A 256 41.51 31.61 -5.51
N LEU A 257 40.86 31.35 -6.65
CA LEU A 257 41.52 31.21 -7.95
C LEU A 257 41.70 32.55 -8.69
N GLY A 258 41.25 33.68 -8.13
CA GLY A 258 41.32 35.00 -8.78
C GLY A 258 40.38 35.16 -9.97
N GLN A 259 39.36 34.30 -10.09
CA GLN A 259 38.35 34.36 -11.15
C GLN A 259 37.07 34.99 -10.59
N SER A 260 36.82 36.26 -10.91
CA SER A 260 35.55 36.96 -10.60
C SER A 260 34.45 36.53 -11.55
#